data_AF-A0A924D9A4-F1
#
_entry.id   AF-A0A924D9A4-F1
#
_cell.length_a   1.000
_cell.length_b   1.000
_cell.length_c   1.000
_cell.angle_alpha   90.00
_cell.angle_beta   90.00
_cell.angle_gamma   90.00
#
_symmetry.space_group_name_H-M   'P 1'
#
loop_
_entity.id
_entity.type
_entity.pdbx_description
1 polymer ?
#
loop_
_entity_poly.entity_id
_entity_poly.type
_entity_poly.pdbx_seq_one_letter_code
_entity_poly.pdbx_strand_id
1 'polypeptide(L)' 'MKKIIIILVAIAFLFAFYEQTKPKPNVIITVIAVLIFMLGILKLMSKIPSKKPEDKNEIL' A
#
# COMPACT_ATOMS: atom_id res chain seq x y z
N MET A 1 0.79 -6.73 14.47
CA MET A 1 1.57 -6.02 13.43
C MET A 1 0.78 -5.69 12.15
N LYS A 2 -0.04 -6.60 11.58
CA LYS A 2 -0.75 -6.38 10.30
C LYS A 2 -1.83 -5.29 10.36
N LYS A 3 -2.60 -5.22 11.45
CA LYS A 3 -3.62 -4.17 11.70
C LYS A 3 -3.00 -2.77 11.78
N ILE A 4 -1.80 -2.66 12.34
CA ILE A 4 -1.07 -1.39 12.49
C ILE A 4 -0.71 -0.82 11.11
N ILE A 5 -0.26 -1.68 10.18
CA ILE A 5 0.04 -1.26 8.80
C ILE A 5 -1.24 -0.79 8.08
N ILE A 6 -2.35 -1.52 8.21
CA ILE A 6 -3.62 -1.12 7.60
C ILE A 6 -4.12 0.22 8.17
N ILE A 7 -4.04 0.40 9.49
CA ILE A 7 -4.39 1.66 10.17
C ILE A 7 -3.49 2.80 9.69
N LEU A 8 -2.18 2.55 9.58
CA LEU A 8 -1.21 3.54 9.09
C LEU A 8 -1.51 3.99 7.65
N VAL A 9 -1.82 3.03 6.76
CA VAL A 9 -2.18 3.32 5.36
C VAL A 9 -3.49 4.09 5.29
N ALA A 10 -4.49 3.74 6.11
CA ALA A 10 -5.76 4.46 6.17
C ALA A 10 -5.57 5.93 6.64
N ILE A 11 -4.72 6.16 7.64
CA ILE A 11 -4.39 7.52 8.10
C ILE A 11 -3.67 8.30 7.00
N ALA A 12 -2.66 7.70 6.35
CA ALA A 12 -1.94 8.34 5.24
C ALA A 12 -2.88 8.70 4.08
N PHE A 13 -3.86 7.84 3.78
CA PHE A 13 -4.87 8.08 2.76
C PHE A 13 -5.79 9.25 3.14
N LEU A 14 -6.29 9.30 4.37
CA LEU A 14 -7.11 10.42 4.86
C LEU A 14 -6.34 11.75 4.82
N PHE A 15 -5.06 11.75 5.22
CA PHE A 15 -4.21 12.94 5.12
C PHE A 15 -3.97 13.38 3.67
N ALA A 16 -3.74 12.43 2.75
CA ALA A 16 -3.58 12.74 1.32
C ALA A 16 -4.85 13.36 0.71
N PHE A 17 -6.03 12.87 1.12
CA PHE A 17 -7.31 13.43 0.70
C PHE A 17 -7.56 14.80 1.34
N TYR A 18 -7.26 14.97 2.63
CA TYR A 18 -7.39 16.26 3.30
C TYR A 18 -6.46 17.33 2.72
N GLU A 19 -5.24 16.99 2.34
CA GLU A 19 -4.32 17.95 1.74
C GLU A 19 -4.79 18.38 0.34
N GLN A 20 -5.45 17.49 -0.41
CA GLN A 20 -6.03 17.79 -1.73
C GLN A 20 -7.25 18.72 -1.69
N THR A 21 -7.99 18.79 -0.58
CA THR A 21 -9.15 19.70 -0.47
C THR A 21 -8.75 21.15 -0.23
N LYS A 22 -7.48 21.42 0.07
CA LYS A 22 -6.98 22.77 0.31
C LYS A 22 -6.81 23.53 -1.02
N PRO A 23 -7.06 24.85 -1.04
CA PRO A 23 -6.91 25.68 -2.24
C PRO A 23 -5.45 25.79 -2.73
N LYS A 24 -4.48 25.52 -1.86
CA LYS A 24 -3.06 25.39 -2.20
C LYS A 24 -2.53 24.09 -1.58
N PRO A 25 -2.70 22.95 -2.27
CA PRO A 25 -2.24 21.67 -1.75
C PRO A 25 -0.71 21.67 -1.65
N ASN A 26 -0.18 21.20 -0.53
CA ASN A 26 1.26 21.07 -0.38
C ASN A 26 1.76 19.79 -1.07
N VAL A 27 2.36 19.97 -2.25
CA VAL A 27 2.86 18.89 -3.11
C VAL A 27 3.81 17.95 -2.35
N ILE A 28 4.63 18.47 -1.43
CA ILE A 28 5.57 17.66 -0.64
C ILE A 28 4.82 16.67 0.25
N ILE A 29 3.75 17.12 0.92
CA ILE A 29 2.94 16.30 1.80
C ILE A 29 2.20 15.23 1.00
N THR A 30 1.65 15.58 -0.16
CA THR A 30 0.98 14.63 -1.05
C THR A 30 1.95 13.55 -1.55
N VAL A 31 3.17 13.92 -1.97
CA VAL A 31 4.19 12.96 -2.42
C VAL A 31 4.58 11.98 -1.31
N ILE A 32 4.81 12.48 -0.09
CA ILE A 32 5.12 11.63 1.07
C ILE A 32 3.96 10.66 1.35
N ALA A 33 2.72 11.13 1.31
CA ALA A 33 1.55 10.30 1.56
C ALA A 33 1.37 9.21 0.49
N VAL A 34 1.65 9.52 -0.79
CA VAL A 34 1.64 8.54 -1.89
C VAL A 34 2.74 7.49 -1.70
N LEU A 35 3.94 7.87 -1.30
CA LEU A 35 5.02 6.93 -1.03
C LEU A 35 4.66 5.96 0.11
N ILE A 36 4.09 6.47 1.20
CA ILE A 36 3.62 5.64 2.33
C ILE A 36 2.49 4.71 1.88
N PHE A 37 1.54 5.22 1.10
CA PHE A 37 0.45 4.42 0.53
C PHE A 37 0.99 3.31 -0.37
N MET A 38 1.95 3.61 -1.24
CA MET A 38 2.56 2.65 -2.15
C MET A 38 3.28 1.52 -1.39
N LEU A 39 4.09 1.87 -0.37
CA LEU A 39 4.73 0.90 0.52
C LEU A 39 3.68 0.06 1.28
N GLY A 40 2.58 0.68 1.68
CA GLY A 40 1.43 0.05 2.30
C GLY A 40 0.79 -1.03 1.43
N ILE A 41 0.49 -0.69 0.17
CA ILE A 41 -0.09 -1.61 -0.82
C ILE A 41 0.89 -2.72 -1.17
N LEU A 42 2.17 -2.42 -1.40
CA LEU A 42 3.22 -3.43 -1.67
C LEU A 42 3.27 -4.50 -0.57
N LYS A 43 3.21 -4.07 0.71
CA LYS A 43 3.22 -4.96 1.87
C LYS A 43 1.91 -5.71 2.10
N LEU A 44 0.82 -5.22 1.52
CA LEU A 44 -0.48 -5.89 1.51
C LEU A 44 -0.52 -6.97 0.40
N MET A 45 -0.05 -6.63 -0.79
CA MET A 45 0.01 -7.48 -1.99
C MET A 45 1.01 -8.63 -1.85
N SER A 46 2.11 -8.45 -1.09
CA SER A 46 3.09 -9.52 -0.81
C SER A 46 2.54 -10.72 -0.03
N LYS A 47 1.26 -10.70 0.34
CA LYS A 47 0.55 -11.82 0.99
C LYS A 47 -0.47 -12.51 0.11
N ILE A 48 -0.76 -11.97 -1.08
CA ILE A 48 -1.41 -12.79 -2.10
C ILE A 48 -0.35 -13.84 -2.41
N PRO A 49 -0.58 -15.12 -2.07
CA PRO A 49 0.40 -16.14 -2.37
C PRO A 49 0.65 -16.04 -3.88
N SER A 50 1.87 -15.63 -4.26
CA SER A 50 2.34 -15.89 -5.62
C SER A 50 2.02 -17.34 -5.84
N LYS A 51 1.25 -17.67 -6.89
CA LYS A 51 1.12 -19.04 -7.36
C LYS A 51 2.52 -19.63 -7.26
N LYS A 52 2.73 -20.54 -6.30
CA LYS A 52 3.77 -21.51 -6.50
C LYS A 52 3.40 -22.09 -7.87
N PRO A 53 4.29 -22.12 -8.87
CA PRO A 53 4.14 -23.20 -9.82
C PRO A 53 4.11 -24.46 -8.94
N GLU A 54 2.92 -25.04 -8.76
CA GLU A 54 2.81 -26.41 -8.28
C GLU A 54 3.80 -27.23 -9.10
N ASP A 55 4.54 -28.04 -8.37
CA ASP A 55 5.71 -28.76 -8.80
C ASP A 55 5.62 -29.22 -10.26
N LYS A 56 6.59 -28.76 -11.05
CA LYS A 56 7.04 -29.52 -12.22
C LYS A 56 7.43 -30.90 -11.69
N ASN A 57 6.59 -31.93 -11.85
CA ASN A 57 6.92 -33.36 -12.01
C ASN A 57 5.72 -34.26 -11.62
N GLU A 58 4.68 -34.31 -12.45
CA GLU A 58 3.83 -35.51 -12.56
C GLU A 58 3.98 -36.06 -13.99
N ILE A 59 5.11 -36.73 -14.21
CA ILE A 59 5.25 -37.76 -15.24
C ILE A 59 5.79 -38.97 -14.50
N LEU A 60 4.88 -39.84 -14.06
CA LEU A 60 5.13 -41.27 -13.79
C LEU A 60 3.80 -42.02 -13.79
#